data_AF-A0A6B2CUF9-F1
#
_entry.id   AF-A0A6B2CUF9-F1
#
_cell.length_a   1.000
_cell.length_b   1.000
_cell.length_c   1.000
_cell.angle_alpha   90.00
_cell.angle_beta   90.00
_cell.angle_gamma   90.00
#
_symmetry.space_group_name_H-M   'P 1'
#
loop_
_entity.id
_entity.type
_entity.pdbx_description
1 polymer ?
#
loop_
_entity_poly.entity_id
_entity_poly.type
_entity_poly.pdbx_seq_one_letter_code
_entity_poly.pdbx_strand_id
1 'polypeptide(L)'
;MNDLLVVVVGTTDVSLIPGISIAGPSPEATHYTPALDVEYLLAGRPITLDVVPATPEGIPTPALVTRALTSDVPKLVVDAGARVQPQVPRVVLGGVPGGDIRRGALPREAAERVVKNGVLLGRQLSGLGRVVLGESIPGGTTTAMAILVALGYDAWGRTSSAASNNPKELKTAVVKEAVSRLKPPVDAVTAASEVGDPVHLALAAIALGVVAAGGEVLLAGG
;
A
#
# COMPACT_ATOMS: atom_id res chain seq x y z
N MET A 1 -0.87 22.43 15.05
CA MET A 1 0.11 21.40 14.61
C MET A 1 -0.02 21.32 13.11
N ASN A 2 1.09 21.39 12.37
CA ASN A 2 1.03 21.25 10.92
C ASN A 2 0.95 19.76 10.58
N ASP A 3 0.15 19.41 9.59
CA ASP A 3 0.05 18.03 9.07
C ASP A 3 1.08 17.84 7.95
N LEU A 4 1.65 16.64 7.87
CA LEU A 4 2.44 16.17 6.74
C LEU A 4 1.75 14.93 6.16
N LEU A 5 1.27 15.03 4.92
CA LEU A 5 0.71 13.88 4.22
C LEU A 5 1.83 13.07 3.58
N VAL A 6 1.96 11.81 3.98
CA VAL A 6 2.90 10.86 3.38
C VAL A 6 2.08 9.80 2.67
N VAL A 7 2.27 9.65 1.35
CA VAL A 7 1.58 8.63 0.56
C VAL A 7 2.59 7.53 0.20
N VAL A 8 2.36 6.34 0.74
CA VAL A 8 3.19 5.17 0.48
C VAL A 8 2.62 4.42 -0.73
N VAL A 9 3.45 4.23 -1.74
CA VAL A 9 3.08 3.55 -2.98
C VAL A 9 3.83 2.25 -3.14
N GLY A 10 3.17 1.29 -3.76
CA GLY A 10 3.76 0.02 -4.14
C GLY A 10 2.78 -0.80 -4.96
N THR A 11 3.24 -1.92 -5.48
CA THR A 11 2.43 -2.84 -6.28
C THR A 11 2.50 -4.24 -5.73
N THR A 12 1.47 -5.05 -5.99
CA THR A 12 1.48 -6.49 -5.74
C THR A 12 0.86 -7.24 -6.92
N ASP A 13 1.46 -8.36 -7.33
CA ASP A 13 0.91 -9.22 -8.38
C ASP A 13 -0.42 -9.87 -7.96
N VAL A 14 -0.81 -9.79 -6.68
CA VAL A 14 -2.18 -10.11 -6.23
C VAL A 14 -3.23 -9.30 -7.00
N SER A 15 -2.92 -8.08 -7.39
CA SER A 15 -3.80 -7.24 -8.21
C SER A 15 -3.98 -7.74 -9.64
N LEU A 16 -3.07 -8.59 -10.13
CA LEU A 16 -3.18 -9.21 -11.46
C LEU A 16 -4.18 -10.36 -11.49
N ILE A 17 -4.60 -10.88 -10.33
CA ILE A 17 -5.59 -11.95 -10.26
C ILE A 17 -6.94 -11.38 -10.72
N PRO A 18 -7.54 -11.90 -11.81
CA PRO A 18 -8.78 -11.36 -12.34
C PRO A 18 -9.88 -11.28 -11.27
N GLY A 19 -10.47 -10.10 -11.13
CA GLY A 19 -11.54 -9.85 -10.16
C GLY A 19 -11.09 -9.52 -8.74
N ILE A 20 -9.79 -9.54 -8.40
CA ILE A 20 -9.32 -9.14 -7.05
C ILE A 20 -9.32 -7.61 -6.86
N SER A 21 -8.87 -6.86 -7.85
CA SER A 21 -8.78 -5.41 -7.80
C SER A 21 -9.45 -4.77 -9.01
N ILE A 22 -10.03 -3.59 -8.78
CA ILE A 22 -10.61 -2.73 -9.81
C ILE A 22 -9.92 -1.36 -9.86
N ALA A 23 -8.73 -1.24 -9.25
CA ALA A 23 -7.96 -0.01 -9.22
C ALA A 23 -7.24 0.19 -10.56
N GLY A 24 -8.02 0.34 -11.63
CA GLY A 24 -7.58 0.41 -13.02
C GLY A 24 -8.53 -0.34 -13.96
N PRO A 25 -8.49 -0.06 -15.28
CA PRO A 25 -9.38 -0.67 -16.28
C PRO A 25 -9.06 -2.14 -16.60
N SER A 26 -7.86 -2.64 -16.24
CA SER A 26 -7.46 -4.03 -16.38
C SER A 26 -6.56 -4.45 -15.22
N PRO A 27 -6.34 -5.76 -14.98
CA PRO A 27 -5.38 -6.23 -14.00
C PRO A 27 -3.98 -5.67 -14.24
N GLU A 28 -3.49 -5.57 -15.47
CA GLU A 28 -2.16 -5.01 -15.75
C GLU A 28 -2.08 -3.50 -15.46
N ALA A 29 -3.19 -2.79 -15.65
CA ALA A 29 -3.27 -1.35 -15.39
C ALA A 29 -3.10 -1.02 -13.90
N THR A 30 -3.40 -1.96 -13.00
CA THR A 30 -3.21 -1.76 -11.54
C THR A 30 -1.75 -1.46 -11.20
N HIS A 31 -0.79 -1.95 -11.97
CA HIS A 31 0.63 -1.67 -11.74
C HIS A 31 1.03 -0.22 -12.04
N TYR A 32 0.21 0.51 -12.80
CA TYR A 32 0.40 1.94 -13.07
C TYR A 32 -0.28 2.82 -12.04
N THR A 33 -1.40 2.37 -11.46
CA THR A 33 -2.25 3.18 -10.57
C THR A 33 -1.49 3.89 -9.45
N PRO A 34 -0.60 3.25 -8.68
CA PRO A 34 0.13 3.95 -7.61
C PRO A 34 0.99 5.12 -8.11
N ALA A 35 1.61 4.98 -9.29
CA ALA A 35 2.40 6.04 -9.90
C ALA A 35 1.50 7.18 -10.39
N LEU A 36 0.42 6.85 -11.10
CA LEU A 36 -0.50 7.84 -11.65
C LEU A 36 -1.24 8.61 -10.54
N ASP A 37 -1.59 7.96 -9.43
CA ASP A 37 -2.23 8.59 -8.27
C ASP A 37 -1.36 9.68 -7.67
N VAL A 38 -0.08 9.39 -7.40
CA VAL A 38 0.82 10.37 -6.76
C VAL A 38 1.35 11.43 -7.73
N GLU A 39 1.47 11.10 -9.02
CA GLU A 39 1.74 12.07 -10.07
C GLU A 39 0.59 13.08 -10.17
N TYR A 40 -0.66 12.60 -10.22
CA TYR A 40 -1.83 13.46 -10.20
C TYR A 40 -1.88 14.29 -8.91
N LEU A 41 -1.63 13.66 -7.75
CA LEU A 41 -1.66 14.33 -6.46
C LEU A 41 -0.68 15.51 -6.40
N LEU A 42 0.55 15.35 -6.89
CA LEU A 42 1.59 16.38 -6.83
C LEU A 42 1.56 17.34 -8.03
N ALA A 43 1.54 16.82 -9.26
CA ALA A 43 1.67 17.60 -10.49
C ALA A 43 0.32 18.08 -11.05
N GLY A 44 -0.81 17.59 -10.53
CA GLY A 44 -2.16 17.92 -11.01
C GLY A 44 -2.58 17.20 -12.28
N ARG A 45 -1.69 16.38 -12.83
CA ARG A 45 -1.97 15.46 -13.93
C ARG A 45 -1.03 14.25 -13.82
N PRO A 46 -1.46 13.07 -14.25
CA PRO A 46 -0.55 11.94 -14.47
C PRO A 46 0.55 12.30 -15.49
N ILE A 47 1.75 11.74 -15.30
CA ILE A 47 2.94 11.98 -16.13
C ILE A 47 3.33 10.71 -16.88
N THR A 48 3.28 9.56 -16.21
CA THR A 48 3.68 8.26 -16.76
C THR A 48 2.75 7.79 -17.88
N LEU A 49 1.44 8.01 -17.71
CA LEU A 49 0.43 7.79 -18.75
C LEU A 49 -0.57 8.93 -18.70
N ASP A 50 -0.93 9.51 -19.83
CA ASP A 50 -1.88 10.64 -19.91
C ASP A 50 -3.34 10.17 -19.75
N VAL A 51 -3.63 9.56 -18.60
CA VAL A 51 -4.95 9.07 -18.21
C VAL A 51 -5.09 9.15 -16.69
N VAL A 52 -6.14 9.80 -16.22
CA VAL A 52 -6.47 9.78 -14.79
C VAL A 52 -6.97 8.38 -14.44
N PRO A 53 -6.38 7.70 -13.43
CA PRO A 53 -6.85 6.38 -13.04
C PRO A 53 -8.32 6.41 -12.66
N ALA A 54 -9.05 5.44 -13.18
CA ALA A 54 -10.45 5.22 -12.87
C ALA A 54 -10.72 3.71 -12.80
N THR A 55 -11.81 3.33 -12.12
CA THR A 55 -12.31 1.95 -12.15
C THR A 55 -12.81 1.60 -13.56
N PRO A 56 -13.07 0.32 -13.87
CA PRO A 56 -13.68 -0.08 -15.14
C PRO A 56 -15.02 0.64 -15.43
N GLU A 57 -15.76 1.04 -14.40
CA GLU A 57 -17.01 1.80 -14.48
C GLU A 57 -16.79 3.32 -14.64
N GLY A 58 -15.53 3.78 -14.72
CA GLY A 58 -15.18 5.19 -14.89
C GLY A 58 -15.22 6.02 -13.60
N ILE A 59 -15.27 5.39 -12.42
CA ILE A 59 -15.20 6.10 -11.15
C ILE A 59 -13.76 6.59 -10.95
N PRO A 60 -13.51 7.91 -10.81
CA PRO A 60 -12.16 8.45 -10.73
C PRO A 60 -11.46 8.03 -9.42
N THR A 61 -10.14 8.01 -9.45
CA THR A 61 -9.30 7.71 -8.29
C THR A 61 -9.63 8.57 -7.06
N PRO A 62 -9.61 7.99 -5.84
CA PRO A 62 -9.66 8.75 -4.59
C PRO A 62 -8.58 9.84 -4.46
N ALA A 63 -7.49 9.76 -5.24
CA ALA A 63 -6.48 10.82 -5.30
C ALA A 63 -7.07 12.18 -5.70
N LEU A 64 -8.22 12.21 -6.41
CA LEU A 64 -9.04 13.40 -6.64
C LEU A 64 -9.43 14.08 -5.32
N VAL A 65 -10.02 13.32 -4.40
CA VAL A 65 -10.48 13.81 -3.09
C VAL A 65 -9.29 14.26 -2.27
N THR A 66 -8.23 13.44 -2.21
CA THR A 66 -7.00 13.79 -1.48
C THR A 66 -6.42 15.10 -1.99
N ARG A 67 -6.27 15.29 -3.31
CA ARG A 67 -5.74 16.54 -3.88
C ARG A 67 -6.61 17.75 -3.54
N ALA A 68 -7.94 17.61 -3.66
CA ALA A 68 -8.88 18.69 -3.41
C ALA A 68 -8.89 19.13 -1.93
N LEU A 69 -8.82 18.19 -1.00
CA LEU A 69 -8.93 18.46 0.44
C LEU A 69 -7.60 18.79 1.12
N THR A 70 -6.47 18.50 0.48
CA THR A 70 -5.14 18.65 1.10
C THR A 70 -4.26 19.63 0.32
N SER A 71 -4.81 20.53 -0.48
CA SER A 71 -4.03 21.41 -1.38
C SER A 71 -2.93 22.22 -0.68
N ASP A 72 -3.17 22.64 0.56
CA ASP A 72 -2.30 23.42 1.43
C ASP A 72 -1.42 22.57 2.37
N VAL A 73 -1.65 21.26 2.44
CA VAL A 73 -0.87 20.32 3.25
C VAL A 73 0.39 19.89 2.48
N PRO A 74 1.60 19.96 3.07
CA PRO A 74 2.81 19.39 2.50
C PRO A 74 2.69 17.89 2.25
N LYS A 75 3.25 17.41 1.14
CA LYS A 75 3.10 16.02 0.68
C LYS A 75 4.44 15.38 0.41
N LEU A 76 4.62 14.14 0.86
CA LEU A 76 5.79 13.31 0.60
C LEU A 76 5.35 11.97 0.00
N VAL A 77 5.91 11.63 -1.16
CA VAL A 77 5.70 10.30 -1.76
C VAL A 77 6.79 9.36 -1.28
N VAL A 78 6.39 8.16 -0.86
CA VAL A 78 7.30 7.10 -0.41
C VAL A 78 7.09 5.85 -1.26
N ASP A 79 8.11 5.42 -1.97
CA ASP A 79 8.11 4.23 -2.80
C ASP A 79 8.63 3.03 -2.00
N ALA A 80 7.71 2.13 -1.66
CA ALA A 80 8.01 0.89 -0.94
C ALA A 80 8.32 -0.27 -1.90
N GLY A 81 8.04 -0.14 -3.20
CA GLY A 81 8.16 -1.22 -4.18
C GLY A 81 7.13 -1.10 -5.30
N ALA A 82 7.10 0.02 -6.02
CA ALA A 82 6.24 0.18 -7.20
C ALA A 82 6.91 -0.45 -8.45
N ARG A 83 6.15 -1.23 -9.23
CA ARG A 83 6.64 -1.79 -10.50
C ARG A 83 6.83 -0.70 -11.55
N VAL A 84 5.91 0.25 -11.61
CA VAL A 84 6.02 1.46 -12.41
C VAL A 84 6.45 2.58 -11.48
N GLN A 85 7.60 3.20 -11.75
CA GLN A 85 8.15 4.23 -10.88
C GLN A 85 7.46 5.58 -11.11
N PRO A 86 6.94 6.26 -10.06
CA PRO A 86 6.35 7.58 -10.20
C PRO A 86 7.35 8.61 -10.72
N GLN A 87 6.95 9.44 -11.68
CA GLN A 87 7.76 10.52 -12.30
C GLN A 87 7.68 11.84 -11.51
N VAL A 88 7.57 11.74 -10.18
CA VAL A 88 7.56 12.86 -9.23
C VAL A 88 8.58 12.61 -8.11
N PRO A 89 9.04 13.64 -7.40
CA PRO A 89 9.97 13.47 -6.28
C PRO A 89 9.44 12.50 -5.23
N ARG A 90 10.27 11.53 -4.83
CA ARG A 90 9.89 10.48 -3.88
C ARG A 90 11.08 9.98 -3.06
N VAL A 91 10.79 9.45 -1.89
CA VAL A 91 11.75 8.70 -1.05
C VAL A 91 11.62 7.22 -1.38
N VAL A 92 12.72 6.53 -1.63
CA VAL A 92 12.73 5.09 -1.95
C VAL A 92 13.19 4.30 -0.73
N LEU A 93 12.39 3.34 -0.27
CA LEU A 93 12.71 2.52 0.92
C LEU A 93 13.56 1.27 0.61
N GLY A 94 13.80 0.96 -0.67
CA GLY A 94 14.62 -0.18 -1.08
C GLY A 94 13.92 -1.54 -1.01
N GLY A 95 12.58 -1.53 -1.04
CA GLY A 95 11.76 -2.73 -1.27
C GLY A 95 11.64 -3.09 -2.75
N VAL A 96 10.76 -4.04 -3.03
CA VAL A 96 10.48 -4.56 -4.38
C VAL A 96 8.97 -4.71 -4.56
N PRO A 97 8.46 -4.74 -5.80
CA PRO A 97 7.08 -5.12 -6.07
C PRO A 97 6.71 -6.43 -5.38
N GLY A 98 5.56 -6.45 -4.73
CA GLY A 98 4.97 -7.66 -4.18
C GLY A 98 4.61 -8.65 -5.29
N GLY A 99 4.81 -9.93 -5.03
CA GLY A 99 4.41 -11.03 -5.88
C GLY A 99 3.01 -11.55 -5.55
N ASP A 100 2.67 -12.67 -6.17
CA ASP A 100 1.46 -13.42 -5.86
C ASP A 100 1.65 -14.16 -4.53
N ILE A 101 0.90 -13.75 -3.50
CA ILE A 101 1.01 -14.28 -2.13
C ILE A 101 0.79 -15.79 -2.02
N ARG A 102 0.14 -16.42 -3.01
CA ARG A 102 0.03 -17.88 -3.09
C ARG A 102 1.38 -18.57 -3.24
N ARG A 103 2.38 -17.85 -3.77
CA ARG A 103 3.75 -18.32 -4.03
C ARG A 103 4.82 -17.60 -3.19
N GLY A 104 4.47 -16.46 -2.59
CA GLY A 104 5.35 -15.63 -1.79
C GLY A 104 5.17 -14.15 -2.15
N ALA A 105 5.21 -13.27 -1.15
CA ALA A 105 4.94 -11.85 -1.36
C ALA A 105 6.19 -11.05 -1.74
N LEU A 106 7.29 -11.17 -0.99
CA LEU A 106 8.54 -10.49 -1.29
C LEU A 106 9.71 -11.18 -0.57
N PRO A 107 10.95 -11.12 -1.09
CA PRO A 107 12.12 -11.66 -0.40
C PRO A 107 12.27 -11.06 0.99
N ARG A 108 12.64 -11.91 1.97
CA ARG A 108 12.73 -11.49 3.38
C ARG A 108 13.73 -10.36 3.58
N GLU A 109 14.83 -10.36 2.83
CA GLU A 109 15.84 -9.30 2.89
C GLU A 109 15.28 -7.96 2.37
N ALA A 110 14.36 -7.99 1.40
CA ALA A 110 13.68 -6.79 0.94
C ALA A 110 12.71 -6.26 2.01
N ALA A 111 11.96 -7.15 2.66
CA ALA A 111 11.08 -6.79 3.78
C ALA A 111 11.88 -6.14 4.93
N GLU A 112 13.01 -6.73 5.33
CA GLU A 112 13.87 -6.19 6.38
C GLU A 112 14.46 -4.82 6.02
N ARG A 113 14.85 -4.61 4.75
CA ARG A 113 15.28 -3.28 4.26
C ARG A 113 14.17 -2.25 4.37
N VAL A 114 12.95 -2.58 3.95
CA VAL A 114 11.78 -1.69 4.06
C VAL A 114 11.53 -1.32 5.52
N VAL A 115 11.60 -2.29 6.45
CA VAL A 115 11.45 -2.03 7.88
C VAL A 115 12.52 -1.07 8.39
N LYS A 116 13.79 -1.38 8.13
CA LYS A 116 14.93 -0.56 8.58
C LYS A 116 14.81 0.88 8.07
N ASN A 117 14.56 1.04 6.77
CA ASN A 117 14.51 2.37 6.14
C ASN A 117 13.23 3.12 6.50
N GLY A 118 12.10 2.43 6.65
CA GLY A 118 10.84 3.01 7.08
C GLY A 118 10.91 3.57 8.51
N VAL A 119 11.49 2.82 9.45
CA VAL A 119 11.70 3.29 10.83
C VAL A 119 12.63 4.51 10.85
N LEU A 120 13.72 4.48 10.08
CA LEU A 120 14.63 5.61 9.97
C LEU A 120 13.93 6.86 9.41
N LEU A 121 13.17 6.70 8.33
CA LEU A 121 12.38 7.79 7.74
C LEU A 121 11.38 8.34 8.76
N GLY A 122 10.60 7.49 9.41
CA GLY A 122 9.60 7.91 10.40
C GLY A 122 10.19 8.78 11.53
N ARG A 123 11.39 8.43 12.02
CA ARG A 123 12.11 9.24 13.01
C ARG A 123 12.50 10.62 12.50
N GLN A 124 12.83 10.77 11.21
CA GLN A 124 13.12 12.09 10.62
C GLN A 124 11.85 12.92 10.44
N LEU A 125 10.71 12.27 10.19
CA LEU A 125 9.43 12.95 9.97
C LEU A 125 8.75 13.40 11.27
N SER A 126 9.06 12.78 12.43
CA SER A 126 8.37 13.05 13.70
C SER A 126 8.44 14.51 14.16
N GLY A 127 9.51 15.23 13.80
CA GLY A 127 9.71 16.64 14.15
C GLY A 127 9.00 17.62 13.21
N LEU A 128 8.39 17.16 12.13
CA LEU A 128 7.79 18.02 11.10
C LEU A 128 6.31 18.33 11.36
N GLY A 129 5.66 17.60 12.27
CA GLY A 129 4.24 17.72 12.58
C GLY A 129 3.57 16.36 12.74
N ARG A 130 2.24 16.34 12.67
CA ARG A 130 1.48 15.09 12.66
C ARG A 130 1.64 14.41 11.30
N VAL A 131 2.08 13.16 11.30
CA VAL A 131 2.33 12.39 10.08
C VAL A 131 1.07 11.64 9.69
N VAL A 132 0.43 12.06 8.60
CA VAL A 132 -0.77 11.40 8.03
C VAL A 132 -0.31 10.42 6.97
N LEU A 133 -0.44 9.12 7.22
CA LEU A 133 0.04 8.04 6.36
C LEU A 133 -1.10 7.48 5.50
N GLY A 134 -1.10 7.81 4.21
CA GLY A 134 -1.98 7.23 3.20
C GLY A 134 -1.27 6.19 2.32
N GLU A 135 -2.03 5.48 1.52
CA GLU A 135 -1.53 4.42 0.64
C GLU A 135 -2.09 4.48 -0.78
N SER A 136 -1.35 3.90 -1.72
CA SER A 136 -1.93 3.38 -2.97
C SER A 136 -1.29 2.03 -3.29
N ILE A 137 -2.03 0.95 -2.99
CA ILE A 137 -1.68 -0.45 -3.26
C ILE A 137 -2.90 -1.23 -3.79
N PRO A 138 -3.07 -1.33 -5.12
CA PRO A 138 -4.03 -2.26 -5.71
C PRO A 138 -3.82 -3.69 -5.21
N GLY A 139 -4.89 -4.33 -4.76
CA GLY A 139 -4.83 -5.65 -4.11
C GLY A 139 -4.59 -5.60 -2.58
N GLY A 140 -4.35 -4.42 -2.01
CA GLY A 140 -4.04 -4.20 -0.59
C GLY A 140 -5.06 -4.80 0.38
N THR A 141 -6.35 -4.75 0.07
CA THR A 141 -7.38 -5.35 0.95
C THR A 141 -7.28 -6.87 1.08
N THR A 142 -6.73 -7.55 0.07
CA THR A 142 -6.53 -9.02 0.08
C THR A 142 -5.29 -9.37 0.88
N THR A 143 -4.18 -8.64 0.67
CA THR A 143 -2.94 -8.83 1.41
C THR A 143 -3.09 -8.40 2.88
N ALA A 144 -3.86 -7.35 3.18
CA ALA A 144 -4.25 -6.99 4.54
C ALA A 144 -4.93 -8.13 5.28
N MET A 145 -5.92 -8.79 4.63
CA MET A 145 -6.59 -9.96 5.20
C MET A 145 -5.59 -11.10 5.45
N ALA A 146 -4.69 -11.36 4.52
CA ALA A 146 -3.69 -12.41 4.65
C ALA A 146 -2.69 -12.15 5.78
N ILE A 147 -2.20 -10.91 5.91
CA ILE A 147 -1.32 -10.48 7.00
C ILE A 147 -2.04 -10.69 8.35
N LEU A 148 -3.26 -10.20 8.50
CA LEU A 148 -4.03 -10.33 9.75
C LEU A 148 -4.25 -11.80 10.12
N VAL A 149 -4.65 -12.64 9.16
CA VAL A 149 -4.83 -14.09 9.38
C VAL A 149 -3.50 -14.76 9.77
N ALA A 150 -2.40 -14.43 9.09
CA ALA A 150 -1.07 -14.99 9.38
C ALA A 150 -0.55 -14.57 10.76
N LEU A 151 -0.97 -13.41 11.27
CA LEU A 151 -0.69 -12.92 12.61
C LEU A 151 -1.64 -13.50 13.69
N GLY A 152 -2.62 -14.31 13.29
CA GLY A 152 -3.55 -15.00 14.21
C GLY A 152 -4.86 -14.25 14.49
N TYR A 153 -5.18 -13.18 13.77
CA TYR A 153 -6.46 -12.50 13.89
C TYR A 153 -7.55 -13.19 13.05
N ASP A 154 -8.79 -13.21 13.57
CA ASP A 154 -9.97 -13.61 12.79
C ASP A 154 -10.40 -12.48 11.85
N ALA A 155 -9.78 -12.42 10.67
CA ALA A 155 -9.99 -11.38 9.66
C ALA A 155 -10.75 -11.88 8.40
N TRP A 156 -11.22 -13.12 8.41
CA TRP A 156 -11.89 -13.73 7.25
C TRP A 156 -13.12 -12.94 6.81
N GLY A 157 -13.10 -12.42 5.58
CA GLY A 157 -14.20 -11.65 5.00
C GLY A 157 -14.46 -10.29 5.67
N ARG A 158 -13.53 -9.81 6.52
CA ARG A 158 -13.67 -8.55 7.26
C ARG A 158 -13.01 -7.35 6.59
N THR A 159 -12.19 -7.57 5.56
CA THR A 159 -11.59 -6.47 4.79
C THR A 159 -12.54 -5.93 3.72
N SER A 160 -12.41 -4.62 3.47
CA SER A 160 -13.24 -3.89 2.51
C SER A 160 -12.86 -4.21 1.05
N SER A 161 -13.45 -3.49 0.10
CA SER A 161 -13.10 -3.50 -1.32
C SER A 161 -13.30 -2.13 -1.94
N ALA A 162 -12.49 -1.81 -2.94
CA ALA A 162 -12.72 -0.64 -3.79
C ALA A 162 -13.95 -0.82 -4.71
N ALA A 163 -14.40 -2.06 -4.93
CA ALA A 163 -15.57 -2.39 -5.76
C ALA A 163 -16.88 -2.37 -4.98
N SER A 164 -17.95 -1.92 -5.63
CA SER A 164 -19.33 -1.96 -5.10
C SER A 164 -19.78 -3.39 -4.76
N ASN A 165 -19.33 -4.37 -5.55
CA ASN A 165 -19.46 -5.79 -5.23
C ASN A 165 -18.12 -6.35 -4.73
N ASN A 166 -17.99 -6.55 -3.42
CA ASN A 166 -16.76 -7.09 -2.82
C ASN A 166 -16.65 -8.59 -3.16
N PRO A 167 -15.61 -9.04 -3.89
CA PRO A 167 -15.42 -10.45 -4.27
C PRO A 167 -14.88 -11.26 -3.09
N LYS A 168 -15.66 -11.34 -2.01
CA LYS A 168 -15.23 -11.89 -0.71
C LYS A 168 -14.78 -13.34 -0.83
N GLU A 169 -15.49 -14.15 -1.59
CA GLU A 169 -15.20 -15.57 -1.80
C GLU A 169 -13.86 -15.75 -2.51
N LEU A 170 -13.61 -14.95 -3.55
CA LEU A 170 -12.35 -14.99 -4.30
C LEU A 170 -11.17 -14.56 -3.42
N LYS A 171 -11.30 -13.44 -2.69
CA LYS A 171 -10.28 -12.98 -1.74
C LYS A 171 -9.99 -14.06 -0.70
N THR A 172 -11.04 -14.67 -0.15
CA THR A 172 -10.91 -15.71 0.87
C THR A 172 -10.20 -16.94 0.33
N ALA A 173 -10.51 -17.37 -0.90
CA ALA A 173 -9.84 -18.50 -1.55
C ALA A 173 -8.34 -18.23 -1.76
N VAL A 174 -7.98 -17.05 -2.29
CA VAL A 174 -6.58 -16.64 -2.48
C VAL A 174 -5.83 -16.61 -1.15
N VAL A 175 -6.41 -15.99 -0.12
CA VAL A 175 -5.78 -15.92 1.20
C VAL A 175 -5.65 -17.31 1.83
N LYS A 176 -6.66 -18.16 1.71
CA LYS A 176 -6.62 -19.54 2.24
C LYS A 176 -5.49 -20.36 1.62
N GLU A 177 -5.29 -20.25 0.31
CA GLU A 177 -4.17 -20.89 -0.39
C GLU A 177 -2.82 -20.31 0.05
N ALA A 178 -2.73 -18.98 0.18
CA ALA A 178 -1.50 -18.33 0.60
C ALA A 178 -1.06 -18.75 2.02
N VAL A 179 -1.98 -18.71 2.99
CA VAL A 179 -1.66 -19.03 4.38
C VAL A 179 -1.53 -20.52 4.65
N SER A 180 -2.00 -21.41 3.76
CA SER A 180 -1.85 -22.86 3.96
C SER A 180 -0.40 -23.34 3.91
N ARG A 181 0.51 -22.51 3.36
CA ARG A 181 1.96 -22.74 3.37
C ARG A 181 2.62 -22.36 4.70
N LEU A 182 1.90 -21.67 5.58
CA LEU A 182 2.39 -21.16 6.86
C LEU A 182 1.87 -22.00 8.02
N LYS A 183 2.53 -21.87 9.18
CA LYS A 183 2.00 -22.31 10.47
C LYS A 183 1.75 -21.07 11.35
N PRO A 184 0.60 -20.40 11.23
CA PRO A 184 0.28 -19.22 12.04
C PRO A 184 0.20 -19.54 13.55
N PRO A 185 0.49 -18.57 14.43
CA PRO A 185 0.92 -17.21 14.10
C PRO A 185 2.41 -17.14 13.73
N VAL A 186 2.74 -16.29 12.76
CA VAL A 186 4.13 -15.95 12.41
C VAL A 186 4.47 -14.51 12.84
N ASP A 187 5.75 -14.13 12.82
CA ASP A 187 6.14 -12.74 13.09
C ASP A 187 5.74 -11.79 11.93
N ALA A 188 5.67 -10.48 12.21
CA ALA A 188 5.21 -9.48 11.24
C ALA A 188 6.04 -9.39 9.96
N VAL A 189 7.36 -9.59 10.05
CA VAL A 189 8.23 -9.57 8.87
C VAL A 189 7.98 -10.81 8.02
N THR A 190 7.83 -11.98 8.65
CA THR A 190 7.47 -13.22 7.95
C THR A 190 6.07 -13.13 7.34
N ALA A 191 5.06 -12.60 8.04
CA ALA A 191 3.72 -12.40 7.51
C ALA A 191 3.74 -11.50 6.26
N ALA A 192 4.45 -10.37 6.33
CA ALA A 192 4.59 -9.46 5.20
C ALA A 192 5.34 -10.12 4.02
N SER A 193 6.47 -10.78 4.30
CA SER A 193 7.33 -11.44 3.30
C SER A 193 6.64 -12.60 2.58
N GLU A 194 5.83 -13.39 3.28
CA GLU A 194 5.19 -14.57 2.72
C GLU A 194 3.83 -14.27 2.08
N VAL A 195 3.01 -13.42 2.71
CA VAL A 195 1.61 -13.23 2.33
C VAL A 195 1.12 -11.78 2.35
N GLY A 196 2.00 -10.80 2.51
CA GLY A 196 1.65 -9.38 2.53
C GLY A 196 1.97 -8.63 1.25
N ASP A 197 2.43 -7.40 1.43
CA ASP A 197 2.92 -6.51 0.37
C ASP A 197 3.90 -5.49 0.98
N PRO A 198 4.70 -4.79 0.16
CA PRO A 198 5.66 -3.79 0.66
C PRO A 198 5.01 -2.57 1.34
N VAL A 199 3.77 -2.21 1.00
CA VAL A 199 3.13 -0.96 1.44
C VAL A 199 2.66 -1.05 2.89
N HIS A 200 1.95 -2.12 3.27
CA HIS A 200 1.57 -2.34 4.68
C HIS A 200 2.78 -2.38 5.60
N LEU A 201 3.86 -3.05 5.16
CA LEU A 201 5.09 -3.14 5.92
C LEU A 201 5.77 -1.77 6.08
N ALA A 202 5.83 -0.98 5.00
CA ALA A 202 6.37 0.36 5.01
C ALA A 202 5.56 1.32 5.91
N LEU A 203 4.23 1.30 5.82
CA LEU A 203 3.34 2.09 6.68
C LEU A 203 3.59 1.80 8.16
N ALA A 204 3.61 0.51 8.53
CA ALA A 204 3.86 0.08 9.91
C ALA A 204 5.25 0.53 10.38
N ALA A 205 6.28 0.36 9.55
CA ALA A 205 7.65 0.76 9.89
C ALA A 205 7.79 2.29 10.08
N ILE A 206 7.20 3.08 9.19
CA ILE A 206 7.21 4.56 9.30
C ILE A 206 6.46 4.98 10.57
N ALA A 207 5.26 4.43 10.80
CA ALA A 207 4.47 4.74 11.99
C ALA A 207 5.24 4.45 13.28
N LEU A 208 5.88 3.28 13.37
CA LEU A 208 6.73 2.91 14.51
C LEU A 208 7.91 3.87 14.67
N GLY A 209 8.54 4.29 13.56
CA GLY A 209 9.61 5.28 13.59
C GLY A 209 9.17 6.64 14.15
N VAL A 210 8.01 7.13 13.72
CA VAL A 210 7.43 8.39 14.19
C VAL A 210 7.12 8.31 15.69
N VAL A 211 6.38 7.28 16.12
CA VAL A 211 5.96 7.09 17.52
C VAL A 211 7.16 6.90 18.44
N ALA A 212 8.17 6.11 18.02
CA ALA A 212 9.39 5.91 18.80
C ALA A 212 10.20 7.21 19.00
N ALA A 213 10.01 8.21 18.13
CA ALA A 213 10.62 9.54 18.26
C ALA A 213 9.66 10.57 18.90
N GLY A 214 8.53 10.13 19.49
CA GLY A 214 7.58 10.98 20.20
C GLY A 214 6.62 11.77 19.31
N GLY A 215 6.51 11.43 18.02
CA GLY A 215 5.60 12.07 17.07
C GLY A 215 4.19 11.45 17.06
N GLU A 216 3.26 12.13 16.38
CA GLU A 216 1.89 11.68 16.18
C GLU A 216 1.68 11.12 14.77
N VAL A 217 0.93 10.01 14.67
CA VAL A 217 0.61 9.35 13.39
C VAL A 217 -0.89 9.19 13.24
N LEU A 218 -1.41 9.51 12.05
CA LEU A 218 -2.75 9.14 11.62
C LEU A 218 -2.63 8.15 10.45
N LEU A 219 -3.22 6.96 10.56
CA LEU A 219 -3.31 6.01 9.45
C LEU A 219 -4.55 6.36 8.61
N ALA A 220 -4.33 6.94 7.43
CA ALA A 220 -5.36 7.41 6.51
C ALA A 220 -5.72 6.33 5.49
N GLY A 221 -6.38 5.27 5.97
CA GLY A 221 -6.84 4.13 5.20
C GLY A 221 -7.84 3.28 5.99
N GLY A 222 -8.26 2.15 5.43
CA GLY A 222 -9.19 1.21 6.07
C GLY A 222 -9.01 -0.22 5.59
#